data_AF-A0A6N2S6E1-F1
#
_entry.id   AF-A0A6N2S6E1-F1
#
_cell.length_a   1.000
_cell.length_b   1.000
_cell.length_c   1.000
_cell.angle_alpha   90.00
_cell.angle_beta   90.00
_cell.angle_gamma   90.00
#
_symmetry.space_group_name_H-M   'P 1'
#
loop_
_entity.id
_entity.type
_entity.pdbx_description
1 polymer ?
#
loop_
_entity_poly.entity_id
_entity_poly.type
_entity_poly.pdbx_seq_one_letter_code
_entity_poly.pdbx_strand_id
1 'polypeptide(L)'
;MRKRSQAIIAAMLALGMAVGMCGCEGQLPTPKATTRQDAPNLSAKQEQKVRTRILKTLDQCNQNRDTDTLPTILEGPELDIRTSELNVAKATGNLDRKTTIPTDLAQAVISTDAGWPRSVFSITSTTKDQQSKRLLVFRQDSARQNYKLWGVARLFSGVKMPSFEISKTGSAQGTPTDTGLVMTPKAAVDAYADLLQNGANSKYASKFADDDLRSKLADLTAQVQKAMELNEGTQQQTFEPVNGAISVMRSADGGDLVVAQINSEWTRSAGAGRESQPASDAEKALFGNGKATSTMKTSYVNIIALYVPPANSGQKITAVGSERQPVKVEAL
;
A
#
# COMPACT_ATOMS: atom_id res chain seq x y z
N MET A 1 -59.04 -71.54 56.27
CA MET A 1 -60.45 -71.19 56.55
C MET A 1 -60.72 -69.80 55.97
N ARG A 2 -61.77 -69.71 55.11
CA ARG A 2 -62.58 -68.55 54.64
C ARG A 2 -61.94 -67.15 54.59
N LYS A 3 -62.04 -66.29 53.56
CA LYS A 3 -62.57 -66.21 52.16
C LYS A 3 -62.15 -64.77 51.72
N ARG A 4 -61.49 -64.55 50.56
CA ARG A 4 -62.05 -63.97 49.30
C ARG A 4 -62.78 -62.62 49.50
N SER A 5 -62.59 -61.49 48.80
CA SER A 5 -61.91 -61.03 47.56
C SER A 5 -61.92 -59.47 47.61
N GLN A 6 -61.09 -58.68 46.90
CA GLN A 6 -61.29 -58.13 45.54
C GLN A 6 -60.05 -57.24 45.22
N ALA A 7 -59.23 -57.55 44.21
CA ALA A 7 -59.25 -57.05 42.81
C ALA A 7 -58.76 -55.56 42.69
N ILE A 8 -57.49 -55.32 42.30
CA ILE A 8 -56.96 -55.04 40.93
C ILE A 8 -57.65 -53.84 40.23
N ILE A 9 -56.84 -52.81 39.90
CA ILE A 9 -56.83 -51.96 38.67
C ILE A 9 -55.86 -50.79 39.01
N ALA A 10 -54.59 -50.86 38.62
CA ALA A 10 -54.04 -50.46 37.32
C ALA A 10 -53.96 -48.93 37.14
N ALA A 11 -52.71 -48.49 36.98
CA ALA A 11 -52.27 -47.14 36.66
C ALA A 11 -52.96 -46.56 35.44
N MET A 12 -53.39 -45.30 35.54
CA MET A 12 -53.35 -44.25 34.51
C MET A 12 -54.12 -43.03 35.02
N LEU A 13 -53.70 -41.83 34.56
CA LEU A 13 -54.26 -40.49 34.82
C LEU A 13 -53.61 -39.67 35.94
N ALA A 14 -52.34 -39.32 35.73
CA ALA A 14 -51.83 -38.02 36.13
C ALA A 14 -51.66 -37.16 34.85
N LEU A 15 -52.78 -36.66 34.33
CA LEU A 15 -52.82 -35.66 33.28
C LEU A 15 -53.78 -34.55 33.72
N GLY A 16 -53.25 -33.39 34.06
CA GLY A 16 -54.07 -32.20 34.27
C GLY A 16 -53.51 -31.26 35.32
N MET A 17 -52.99 -30.12 34.84
CA MET A 17 -52.65 -28.88 35.54
C MET A 17 -51.19 -28.69 35.96
N ALA A 18 -50.36 -28.44 34.95
CA ALA A 18 -49.32 -27.41 35.02
C ALA A 18 -49.20 -26.75 33.64
N VAL A 19 -50.14 -25.84 33.34
CA VAL A 19 -50.00 -24.89 32.23
C VAL A 19 -49.18 -23.71 32.76
N GLY A 20 -47.99 -23.52 32.20
CA GLY A 20 -47.18 -22.32 32.43
C GLY A 20 -45.69 -22.62 32.32
N MET A 21 -45.12 -22.30 31.15
CA MET A 21 -43.69 -22.39 30.78
C MET A 21 -43.20 -23.75 30.22
N CYS A 22 -43.79 -24.19 29.10
CA CYS A 22 -43.00 -24.96 28.12
C CYS A 22 -42.10 -23.98 27.38
N GLY A 23 -40.84 -23.90 27.79
CA GLY A 23 -39.78 -23.46 26.90
C GLY A 23 -39.75 -24.41 25.71
N CYS A 24 -39.90 -23.89 24.50
CA CYS A 24 -39.52 -24.63 23.33
C CYS A 24 -38.01 -24.89 23.44
N GLU A 25 -37.62 -26.09 23.85
CA GLU A 25 -36.33 -26.68 23.46
C GLU A 25 -36.40 -26.96 21.95
N GLY A 26 -36.49 -25.87 21.18
CA GLY A 26 -36.20 -25.89 19.77
C GLY A 26 -34.74 -26.24 19.66
N GLN A 27 -34.48 -27.44 19.17
CA GLN A 27 -33.17 -27.91 18.74
C GLN A 27 -32.46 -26.74 18.05
N LEU A 28 -31.41 -26.20 18.69
CA LEU A 28 -30.68 -25.07 18.14
C LEU A 28 -30.31 -25.44 16.70
N PRO A 29 -30.64 -24.62 15.70
CA PRO A 29 -30.26 -24.94 14.33
C PRO A 29 -28.75 -25.11 14.31
N THR A 30 -28.29 -26.35 14.13
CA THR A 30 -26.87 -26.62 13.90
C THR A 30 -26.47 -25.80 12.69
N PRO A 31 -25.56 -24.82 12.83
CA PRO A 31 -25.12 -24.04 11.69
C PRO A 31 -24.56 -25.03 10.68
N LYS A 32 -25.25 -25.19 9.54
CA LYS A 32 -24.62 -25.79 8.37
C LYS A 32 -23.41 -24.90 8.10
N ALA A 33 -22.22 -25.49 8.13
CA ALA A 33 -21.05 -24.85 7.59
C ALA A 33 -21.34 -24.58 6.11
N THR A 34 -21.84 -23.39 5.81
CA THR A 34 -21.79 -22.87 4.46
C THR A 34 -20.32 -22.78 4.14
N THR A 35 -19.86 -23.58 3.17
CA THR A 35 -18.62 -23.30 2.48
C THR A 35 -18.70 -21.85 2.02
N ARG A 36 -17.93 -20.98 2.69
CA ARG A 36 -17.85 -19.58 2.34
C ARG A 36 -17.29 -19.54 0.93
N GLN A 37 -18.12 -19.15 -0.02
CA GLN A 37 -17.62 -18.82 -1.34
C GLN A 37 -16.91 -17.48 -1.20
N ASP A 38 -15.61 -17.47 -1.46
CA ASP A 38 -14.80 -16.26 -1.40
C ASP A 38 -15.36 -15.27 -2.42
N ALA A 39 -15.96 -14.21 -1.88
CA ALA A 39 -16.58 -13.15 -2.65
C ALA A 39 -15.82 -11.84 -2.37
N PRO A 40 -15.73 -10.93 -3.35
CA PRO A 40 -15.09 -9.64 -3.15
C PRO A 40 -15.60 -8.93 -1.90
N ASN A 41 -14.69 -8.39 -1.09
CA ASN A 41 -15.03 -7.68 0.15
C ASN A 41 -15.91 -6.43 -0.09
N LEU A 42 -15.87 -5.90 -1.31
CA LEU A 42 -16.69 -4.78 -1.78
C LEU A 42 -17.30 -5.14 -3.13
N SER A 43 -18.52 -4.68 -3.36
CA SER A 43 -19.04 -4.54 -4.73
C SER A 43 -18.33 -3.39 -5.46
N ALA A 44 -18.34 -3.42 -6.80
CA ALA A 44 -17.81 -2.32 -7.62
C ALA A 44 -18.41 -0.95 -7.26
N LYS A 45 -19.72 -0.89 -6.92
CA LYS A 45 -20.39 0.34 -6.49
C LYS A 45 -19.89 0.84 -5.13
N GLN A 46 -19.54 -0.08 -4.20
CA GLN A 46 -18.95 0.29 -2.92
C GLN A 46 -17.52 0.78 -3.08
N GLU A 47 -16.70 0.11 -3.89
CA GLU A 47 -15.35 0.59 -4.25
C GLU A 47 -15.42 2.01 -4.80
N GLN A 48 -16.30 2.25 -5.77
CA GLN A 48 -16.43 3.57 -6.39
C GLN A 48 -16.82 4.64 -5.36
N LYS A 49 -17.73 4.33 -4.44
CA LYS A 49 -18.11 5.26 -3.36
C LYS A 49 -16.93 5.57 -2.43
N VAL A 50 -16.18 4.55 -2.02
CA VAL A 50 -15.00 4.71 -1.15
C VAL A 50 -13.96 5.61 -1.82
N ARG A 51 -13.59 5.27 -3.06
CA ARG A 51 -12.59 6.00 -3.83
C ARG A 51 -13.00 7.43 -4.10
N THR A 52 -14.22 7.66 -4.61
CA THR A 52 -14.69 9.03 -4.92
C THR A 52 -14.79 9.90 -3.69
N ARG A 53 -15.20 9.36 -2.53
CA ARG A 53 -15.17 10.08 -1.25
C ARG A 53 -13.74 10.49 -0.89
N ILE A 54 -12.79 9.55 -0.90
CA ILE A 54 -11.39 9.81 -0.53
C ILE A 54 -10.78 10.85 -1.48
N LEU A 55 -10.90 10.65 -2.80
CA LEU A 55 -10.30 11.56 -3.78
C LEU A 55 -10.93 12.95 -3.74
N LYS A 56 -12.25 13.07 -3.53
CA LYS A 56 -12.91 14.37 -3.36
C LYS A 56 -12.39 15.13 -2.14
N THR A 57 -12.24 14.45 -1.00
CA THR A 57 -11.67 15.07 0.20
C THR A 57 -10.20 15.42 -0.01
N LEU A 58 -9.43 14.57 -0.69
CA LEU A 58 -8.04 14.87 -1.05
C LEU A 58 -7.93 16.10 -1.96
N ASP A 59 -8.81 16.24 -2.95
CA ASP A 59 -8.86 17.43 -3.82
C ASP A 59 -9.17 18.71 -3.03
N GLN A 60 -10.06 18.63 -2.04
CA GLN A 60 -10.31 19.75 -1.13
C GLN A 60 -9.07 20.09 -0.29
N CYS A 61 -8.37 19.06 0.22
CA CYS A 61 -7.11 19.25 0.93
C CYS A 61 -6.06 19.91 0.02
N ASN A 62 -5.99 19.50 -1.24
CA ASN A 62 -5.10 20.07 -2.24
C ASN A 62 -5.40 21.55 -2.48
N GLN A 63 -6.67 21.90 -2.70
CA GLN A 63 -7.10 23.28 -2.94
C GLN A 63 -6.79 24.18 -1.74
N ASN A 64 -7.06 23.70 -0.53
CA ASN A 64 -6.92 24.48 0.70
C ASN A 64 -5.53 24.37 1.34
N ARG A 65 -4.65 23.52 0.81
CA ARG A 65 -3.40 23.09 1.45
C ARG A 65 -3.63 22.55 2.87
N ASP A 66 -4.74 21.83 3.08
CA ASP A 66 -5.12 21.33 4.40
C ASP A 66 -4.41 20.01 4.70
N THR A 67 -3.50 20.05 5.68
CA THR A 67 -2.77 18.88 6.17
C THR A 67 -3.49 18.16 7.30
N ASP A 68 -4.41 18.84 8.00
CA ASP A 68 -5.04 18.37 9.22
C ASP A 68 -6.20 17.43 8.93
N THR A 69 -6.83 17.58 7.77
CA THR A 69 -7.88 16.67 7.28
C THR A 69 -7.30 15.39 6.66
N LEU A 70 -6.04 15.38 6.20
CA LEU A 70 -5.42 14.22 5.53
C LEU A 70 -5.54 12.91 6.33
N PRO A 71 -5.28 12.85 7.66
CA PRO A 71 -5.35 11.60 8.42
C PRO A 71 -6.75 10.95 8.46
N THR A 72 -7.81 11.69 8.09
CA THR A 72 -9.18 11.14 8.01
C THR A 72 -9.38 10.23 6.81
N ILE A 73 -8.57 10.40 5.76
CA ILE A 73 -8.70 9.70 4.47
C ILE A 73 -7.41 9.02 4.00
N LEU A 74 -6.25 9.39 4.55
CA LEU A 74 -4.93 8.84 4.23
C LEU A 74 -4.29 8.19 5.46
N GLU A 75 -3.39 7.24 5.21
CA GLU A 75 -2.59 6.59 6.22
C GLU A 75 -1.25 6.10 5.64
N GLY A 76 -0.34 5.65 6.51
CA GLY A 76 0.94 5.08 6.08
C GLY A 76 1.77 6.04 5.20
N PRO A 77 2.49 5.53 4.19
CA PRO A 77 3.38 6.36 3.38
C PRO A 77 2.65 7.45 2.62
N GLU A 78 1.40 7.23 2.20
CA GLU A 78 0.65 8.25 1.48
C GLU A 78 0.38 9.47 2.36
N LEU A 79 0.09 9.28 3.66
CA LEU A 79 -0.09 10.41 4.58
C LEU A 79 1.19 11.25 4.69
N ASP A 80 2.35 10.62 4.81
CA ASP A 80 3.65 11.30 4.89
C ASP A 80 3.96 12.08 3.60
N ILE A 81 3.75 11.42 2.44
CA ILE A 81 3.96 12.01 1.11
C ILE A 81 3.06 13.22 0.91
N ARG A 82 1.74 13.06 1.13
CA ARG A 82 0.77 14.15 0.91
C ARG A 82 0.97 15.31 1.88
N THR A 83 1.35 15.02 3.12
CA THR A 83 1.68 16.06 4.10
C THR A 83 2.87 16.89 3.61
N SER A 84 3.94 16.23 3.15
CA SER A 84 5.09 16.92 2.57
C SER A 84 4.72 17.74 1.33
N GLU A 85 3.98 17.15 0.38
CA GLU A 85 3.58 17.84 -0.86
C GLU A 85 2.77 19.11 -0.57
N LEU A 86 1.83 19.06 0.38
CA LEU A 86 1.05 20.24 0.76
C LEU A 86 1.88 21.28 1.50
N ASN A 87 2.82 20.87 2.36
CA ASN A 87 3.73 21.80 3.03
C ASN A 87 4.68 22.50 2.03
N VAL A 88 5.23 21.76 1.07
CA VAL A 88 5.99 22.33 -0.04
C VAL A 88 5.13 23.32 -0.83
N ALA A 89 3.88 22.96 -1.11
CA ALA A 89 2.97 23.82 -1.86
C ALA A 89 2.50 25.06 -1.09
N LYS A 90 2.48 25.04 0.26
CA LYS A 90 2.28 26.23 1.10
C LYS A 90 3.45 27.19 0.98
N ALA A 91 4.68 26.67 1.01
CA ALA A 91 5.90 27.48 0.96
C ALA A 91 6.20 28.04 -0.43
N THR A 92 5.94 27.27 -1.48
CA THR A 92 6.26 27.65 -2.87
C THR A 92 5.10 28.29 -3.62
N GLY A 93 3.87 28.20 -3.08
CA GLY A 93 2.64 28.60 -3.77
C GLY A 93 2.20 27.63 -4.87
N ASN A 94 2.98 26.59 -5.19
CA ASN A 94 2.71 25.67 -6.28
C ASN A 94 2.56 24.22 -5.79
N LEU A 95 1.45 23.58 -6.17
CA LEU A 95 1.28 22.14 -5.97
C LEU A 95 1.68 21.42 -7.26
N ASP A 96 2.62 20.49 -7.17
CA ASP A 96 3.14 19.78 -8.33
C ASP A 96 2.00 19.05 -9.09
N ARG A 97 1.92 19.25 -10.40
CA ARG A 97 1.00 18.56 -11.31
C ARG A 97 1.06 17.03 -11.19
N LYS A 98 2.17 16.44 -10.76
CA LYS A 98 2.33 15.00 -10.51
C LYS A 98 1.39 14.48 -9.40
N THR A 99 0.94 15.36 -8.51
CA THR A 99 0.03 15.06 -7.37
C THR A 99 -1.40 14.74 -7.79
N THR A 100 -1.77 15.02 -9.05
CA THR A 100 -3.12 14.74 -9.54
C THR A 100 -3.37 13.23 -9.63
N ILE A 101 -4.48 12.78 -9.04
CA ILE A 101 -4.96 11.41 -9.12
C ILE A 101 -6.25 11.38 -9.94
N PRO A 102 -6.29 10.70 -11.10
CA PRO A 102 -7.53 10.57 -11.87
C PRO A 102 -8.59 9.77 -11.11
N THR A 103 -9.84 10.23 -11.19
CA THR A 103 -10.99 9.50 -10.61
C THR A 103 -11.39 8.31 -11.47
N ASP A 104 -11.26 8.39 -12.79
CA ASP A 104 -11.63 7.28 -13.69
C ASP A 104 -10.62 6.14 -13.59
N LEU A 105 -11.12 4.90 -13.61
CA LEU A 105 -10.30 3.71 -13.48
C LEU A 105 -10.14 2.98 -14.81
N ALA A 106 -8.96 2.41 -15.00
CA ALA A 106 -8.74 1.35 -15.97
C ALA A 106 -9.12 -0.01 -15.39
N GLN A 107 -8.85 -0.25 -14.11
CA GLN A 107 -9.12 -1.52 -13.42
C GLN A 107 -9.24 -1.33 -11.92
N ALA A 108 -10.07 -2.14 -11.26
CA ALA A 108 -10.10 -2.28 -9.80
C ALA A 108 -9.99 -3.77 -9.42
N VAL A 109 -9.18 -4.07 -8.42
CA VAL A 109 -8.95 -5.41 -7.89
C VAL A 109 -9.28 -5.38 -6.41
N ILE A 110 -10.26 -6.19 -6.02
CA ILE A 110 -10.83 -6.18 -4.68
C ILE A 110 -10.48 -7.51 -4.02
N SER A 111 -9.93 -7.44 -2.81
CA SER A 111 -9.61 -8.64 -2.05
C SER A 111 -10.85 -9.49 -1.78
N THR A 112 -10.69 -10.82 -1.82
CA THR A 112 -11.71 -11.79 -1.40
C THR A 112 -11.53 -12.24 0.06
N ASP A 113 -10.41 -11.89 0.68
CA ASP A 113 -10.01 -12.44 1.97
C ASP A 113 -10.94 -12.01 3.10
N ALA A 114 -11.21 -12.96 4.00
CA ALA A 114 -12.06 -12.72 5.16
C ALA A 114 -11.41 -11.81 6.22
N GLY A 115 -10.07 -11.84 6.27
CA GLY A 115 -9.23 -11.28 7.32
C GLY A 115 -9.05 -9.76 7.24
N TRP A 116 -8.14 -9.28 8.07
CA TRP A 116 -7.75 -7.89 8.19
C TRP A 116 -6.22 -7.79 8.18
N PRO A 117 -5.62 -6.74 7.60
CA PRO A 117 -6.29 -5.66 6.86
C PRO A 117 -6.85 -6.14 5.51
N ARG A 118 -7.89 -5.46 5.00
CA ARG A 118 -8.40 -5.65 3.64
C ARG A 118 -7.83 -4.61 2.71
N SER A 119 -7.46 -5.00 1.50
CA SER A 119 -6.94 -4.08 0.50
C SER A 119 -7.76 -4.06 -0.79
N VAL A 120 -7.76 -2.89 -1.43
CA VAL A 120 -8.26 -2.68 -2.79
C VAL A 120 -7.16 -2.03 -3.61
N PHE A 121 -6.85 -2.62 -4.75
CA PHE A 121 -5.86 -2.10 -5.68
C PHE A 121 -6.61 -1.52 -6.88
N SER A 122 -6.56 -0.20 -7.05
CA SER A 122 -7.23 0.48 -8.16
C SER A 122 -6.20 1.10 -9.08
N ILE A 123 -6.29 0.79 -10.37
CA ILE A 123 -5.44 1.37 -11.41
C ILE A 123 -6.25 2.43 -12.14
N THR A 124 -5.79 3.68 -12.07
CA THR A 124 -6.47 4.80 -12.71
C THR A 124 -6.34 4.73 -14.24
N SER A 125 -7.16 5.51 -14.92
CA SER A 125 -6.88 5.99 -16.27
C SER A 125 -5.65 6.91 -16.28
N THR A 126 -5.19 7.32 -17.46
CA THR A 126 -4.20 8.40 -17.56
C THR A 126 -4.82 9.72 -17.10
N THR A 127 -3.99 10.66 -16.65
CA THR A 127 -4.49 12.01 -16.37
C THR A 127 -4.92 12.72 -17.66
N LYS A 128 -5.67 13.81 -17.56
CA LYS A 128 -6.14 14.59 -18.74
C LYS A 128 -4.99 15.06 -19.63
N ASP A 129 -3.85 15.35 -19.03
CA ASP A 129 -2.59 15.73 -19.66
C ASP A 129 -1.66 14.54 -19.96
N GLN A 130 -2.22 13.32 -20.04
CA GLN A 130 -1.54 12.09 -20.47
C GLN A 130 -0.37 11.63 -19.59
N GLN A 131 -0.36 11.98 -18.30
CA GLN A 131 0.57 11.35 -17.37
C GLN A 131 0.20 9.89 -17.12
N SER A 132 1.20 9.10 -16.75
CA SER A 132 1.05 7.68 -16.46
C SER A 132 -0.09 7.37 -15.47
N LYS A 133 -0.65 6.18 -15.58
CA LYS A 133 -1.65 5.68 -14.64
C LYS A 133 -1.09 5.64 -13.21
N ARG A 134 -1.98 5.74 -12.21
CA ARG A 134 -1.66 5.57 -10.80
C ARG A 134 -2.15 4.21 -10.33
N LEU A 135 -1.32 3.50 -9.57
CA LEU A 135 -1.76 2.37 -8.75
C LEU A 135 -2.08 2.91 -7.35
N LEU A 136 -3.33 2.76 -6.94
CA LEU A 136 -3.85 3.19 -5.64
C LEU A 136 -4.05 1.95 -4.76
N VAL A 137 -3.54 1.99 -3.55
CA VAL A 137 -3.77 0.96 -2.53
C VAL A 137 -4.64 1.55 -1.43
N PHE A 138 -5.90 1.11 -1.37
CA PHE A 138 -6.78 1.41 -0.26
C PHE A 138 -6.70 0.29 0.77
N ARG A 139 -6.70 0.64 2.05
CA ARG A 139 -6.61 -0.30 3.15
C ARG A 139 -7.69 -0.02 4.20
N GLN A 140 -8.19 -1.09 4.80
CA GLN A 140 -9.11 -1.06 5.92
C GLN A 140 -8.59 -2.02 6.99
N ASP A 141 -8.27 -1.52 8.17
CA ASP A 141 -7.65 -2.33 9.24
C ASP A 141 -8.64 -3.14 10.07
N SER A 142 -9.92 -2.73 10.11
CA SER A 142 -10.97 -3.49 10.79
C SER A 142 -12.35 -3.18 10.25
N ALA A 143 -13.33 -4.02 10.60
CA ALA A 143 -14.72 -3.87 10.17
C ALA A 143 -15.37 -2.53 10.58
N ARG A 144 -14.83 -1.87 11.60
CA ARG A 144 -15.35 -0.61 12.16
C ARG A 144 -14.64 0.64 11.64
N GLN A 145 -13.54 0.46 10.90
CA GLN A 145 -12.78 1.56 10.33
C GLN A 145 -13.20 1.79 8.88
N ASN A 146 -13.07 3.01 8.41
CA ASN A 146 -13.24 3.31 6.98
C ASN A 146 -11.98 2.89 6.21
N TYR A 147 -12.15 2.59 4.93
CA TYR A 147 -11.00 2.54 4.02
C TYR A 147 -10.30 3.89 3.97
N LYS A 148 -8.97 3.85 3.93
CA LYS A 148 -8.09 4.99 3.67
C LYS A 148 -7.16 4.67 2.51
N LEU A 149 -6.63 5.70 1.85
CA LEU A 149 -5.58 5.53 0.85
C LEU A 149 -4.24 5.40 1.57
N TRP A 150 -3.63 4.22 1.43
CA TRP A 150 -2.38 3.86 2.10
C TRP A 150 -1.16 4.14 1.24
N GLY A 151 -1.28 4.00 -0.09
CA GLY A 151 -0.17 4.25 -1.01
C GLY A 151 -0.61 4.55 -2.44
N VAL A 152 0.14 5.43 -3.09
CA VAL A 152 0.04 5.72 -4.52
C VAL A 152 1.39 5.49 -5.18
N ALA A 153 1.40 4.74 -6.28
CA ALA A 153 2.58 4.60 -7.15
C ALA A 153 2.24 5.08 -8.56
N ARG A 154 3.12 5.89 -9.17
CA ARG A 154 3.02 6.20 -10.60
C ARG A 154 3.55 5.02 -11.40
N LEU A 155 2.71 4.45 -12.26
CA LEU A 155 3.12 3.36 -13.13
C LEU A 155 4.13 3.86 -14.17
N PHE A 156 5.13 3.04 -14.49
CA PHE A 156 6.10 3.37 -15.53
C PHE A 156 5.47 3.36 -16.91
N SER A 157 6.02 4.15 -17.83
CA SER A 157 5.49 4.25 -19.19
C SER A 157 5.63 2.91 -19.90
N GLY A 158 4.56 2.44 -20.54
CA GLY A 158 4.57 1.19 -21.30
C GLY A 158 4.69 -0.09 -20.45
N VAL A 159 4.65 0.01 -19.12
CA VAL A 159 4.78 -1.18 -18.27
C VAL A 159 3.58 -2.12 -18.43
N LYS A 160 3.87 -3.42 -18.49
CA LYS A 160 2.84 -4.45 -18.51
C LYS A 160 2.47 -4.79 -17.07
N MET A 161 1.26 -4.41 -16.67
CA MET A 161 0.70 -4.86 -15.41
C MET A 161 0.36 -6.35 -15.50
N PRO A 162 0.56 -7.12 -14.41
CA PRO A 162 0.07 -8.50 -14.37
C PRO A 162 -1.45 -8.52 -14.50
N SER A 163 -1.97 -9.64 -15.00
CA SER A 163 -3.42 -9.82 -15.09
C SER A 163 -3.98 -10.16 -13.72
N PHE A 164 -5.03 -9.46 -13.31
CA PHE A 164 -5.78 -9.79 -12.11
C PHE A 164 -7.14 -10.35 -12.48
N GLU A 165 -7.69 -11.16 -11.59
CA GLU A 165 -9.10 -11.53 -11.66
C GLU A 165 -9.97 -10.26 -11.67
N ILE A 166 -11.00 -10.26 -12.51
CA ILE A 166 -11.90 -9.12 -12.64
C ILE A 166 -12.62 -8.83 -11.32
N SER A 167 -13.00 -7.58 -11.07
CA SER A 167 -13.53 -7.13 -9.76
C SER A 167 -14.76 -7.91 -9.27
N LYS A 168 -15.48 -8.59 -10.16
CA LYS A 168 -16.63 -9.45 -9.84
C LYS A 168 -16.21 -10.76 -9.14
N THR A 169 -15.04 -11.28 -9.48
CA THR A 169 -14.42 -12.46 -8.87
C THR A 169 -13.54 -12.03 -7.69
N GLY A 170 -12.85 -10.90 -7.82
CA GLY A 170 -11.87 -10.44 -6.84
C GLY A 170 -10.59 -11.25 -6.90
N SER A 171 -9.57 -10.85 -6.15
CA SER A 171 -8.30 -11.57 -6.08
C SER A 171 -7.96 -11.89 -4.62
N ALA A 172 -7.25 -12.99 -4.41
CA ALA A 172 -6.75 -13.33 -3.09
C ALA A 172 -5.75 -12.27 -2.61
N GLN A 173 -5.83 -11.91 -1.33
CA GLN A 173 -4.78 -11.10 -0.71
C GLN A 173 -3.52 -11.97 -0.61
N GLY A 174 -2.38 -11.45 -1.05
CA GLY A 174 -1.10 -12.11 -0.79
C GLY A 174 -0.54 -11.73 0.59
N THR A 175 0.50 -12.43 1.02
CA THR A 175 1.23 -12.11 2.25
C THR A 175 2.69 -11.80 1.99
N PRO A 176 3.39 -11.07 2.89
CA PRO A 176 4.82 -10.80 2.75
C PRO A 176 5.70 -12.07 2.67
N THR A 177 5.15 -13.21 3.09
CA THR A 177 5.82 -14.50 3.21
C THR A 177 5.37 -15.52 2.18
N ASP A 178 4.60 -15.10 1.17
CA ASP A 178 4.10 -16.01 0.13
C ASP A 178 5.25 -16.76 -0.57
N THR A 179 5.03 -18.05 -0.76
CA THR A 179 6.00 -18.97 -1.37
C THR A 179 5.53 -19.42 -2.76
N GLY A 180 6.38 -20.14 -3.50
CA GLY A 180 6.10 -20.54 -4.89
C GLY A 180 6.41 -19.46 -5.92
N LEU A 181 7.01 -18.35 -5.47
CA LEU A 181 7.45 -17.21 -6.28
C LEU A 181 8.96 -17.20 -6.45
N VAL A 182 9.48 -16.40 -7.40
CA VAL A 182 10.94 -16.23 -7.59
C VAL A 182 11.64 -15.79 -6.31
N MET A 183 10.98 -14.96 -5.50
CA MET A 183 11.34 -14.59 -4.13
C MET A 183 10.06 -14.38 -3.33
N THR A 184 10.10 -14.46 -2.00
CA THR A 184 8.94 -14.00 -1.20
C THR A 184 8.76 -12.48 -1.40
N PRO A 185 7.53 -11.95 -1.28
CA PRO A 185 7.29 -10.52 -1.44
C PRO A 185 8.19 -9.64 -0.55
N LYS A 186 8.37 -10.01 0.72
CA LYS A 186 9.29 -9.29 1.62
C LYS A 186 10.73 -9.33 1.10
N ALA A 187 11.23 -10.51 0.70
CA ALA A 187 12.59 -10.64 0.22
C ALA A 187 12.82 -9.90 -1.11
N ALA A 188 11.79 -9.80 -1.96
CA ALA A 188 11.84 -9.00 -3.18
C ALA A 188 11.99 -7.49 -2.89
N VAL A 189 11.27 -6.97 -1.87
CA VAL A 189 11.42 -5.57 -1.43
C VAL A 189 12.81 -5.32 -0.85
N ASP A 190 13.30 -6.21 0.01
CA ASP A 190 14.65 -6.13 0.60
C ASP A 190 15.72 -6.14 -0.52
N ALA A 191 15.57 -7.04 -1.50
CA ALA A 191 16.48 -7.14 -2.65
C ALA A 191 16.42 -5.91 -3.57
N TYR A 192 15.24 -5.33 -3.76
CA TYR A 192 15.09 -4.12 -4.56
C TYR A 192 15.71 -2.89 -3.88
N ALA A 193 15.61 -2.78 -2.54
CA ALA A 193 16.30 -1.71 -1.81
C ALA A 193 17.84 -1.81 -1.94
N ASP A 194 18.40 -3.02 -1.83
CA ASP A 194 19.83 -3.27 -2.09
C ASP A 194 20.21 -2.90 -3.54
N LEU A 195 19.33 -3.21 -4.50
CA LEU A 195 19.51 -2.85 -5.90
C LEU A 195 19.45 -1.34 -6.15
N LEU A 196 18.58 -0.60 -5.44
CA LEU A 196 18.56 0.87 -5.48
C LEU A 196 19.85 1.47 -4.93
N GLN A 197 20.42 0.87 -3.89
CA GLN A 197 21.65 1.34 -3.26
C GLN A 197 22.91 1.02 -4.07
N ASN A 198 23.01 -0.20 -4.60
CA ASN A 198 24.25 -0.72 -5.18
C ASN A 198 24.23 -0.79 -6.72
N GLY A 199 23.07 -0.56 -7.36
CA GLY A 199 22.92 -0.62 -8.81
C GLY A 199 23.40 -1.96 -9.38
N ALA A 200 24.18 -1.92 -10.46
CA ALA A 200 24.72 -3.11 -11.12
C ALA A 200 25.64 -3.96 -10.21
N ASN A 201 26.18 -3.39 -9.13
CA ASN A 201 27.01 -4.11 -8.16
C ASN A 201 26.18 -4.88 -7.12
N SER A 202 24.87 -4.73 -7.11
CA SER A 202 23.98 -5.52 -6.26
C SER A 202 24.05 -7.01 -6.63
N LYS A 203 24.15 -7.87 -5.62
CA LYS A 203 24.04 -9.33 -5.80
C LYS A 203 22.68 -9.77 -6.36
N TYR A 204 21.67 -8.90 -6.32
CA TYR A 204 20.33 -9.16 -6.82
C TYR A 204 20.09 -8.61 -8.23
N ALA A 205 21.04 -7.90 -8.85
CA ALA A 205 20.85 -7.23 -10.14
C ALA A 205 20.32 -8.17 -11.24
N SER A 206 20.76 -9.44 -11.26
CA SER A 206 20.31 -10.43 -12.25
C SER A 206 18.85 -10.88 -12.07
N LYS A 207 18.25 -10.66 -10.88
CA LYS A 207 16.88 -11.06 -10.53
C LYS A 207 15.81 -10.07 -10.98
N PHE A 208 16.20 -8.84 -11.32
CA PHE A 208 15.28 -7.78 -11.72
C PHE A 208 15.42 -7.41 -13.20
N ALA A 209 14.29 -7.17 -13.87
CA ALA A 209 14.28 -6.49 -15.17
C ALA A 209 14.59 -5.00 -14.98
N ASP A 210 15.10 -4.33 -16.01
CA ASP A 210 15.38 -2.88 -15.96
C ASP A 210 14.10 -2.06 -15.73
N ASP A 211 14.24 -0.91 -15.07
CA ASP A 211 13.13 -0.01 -14.79
C ASP A 211 13.52 1.48 -14.79
N ASP A 212 12.49 2.30 -14.93
CA ASP A 212 12.57 3.75 -15.02
C ASP A 212 13.12 4.41 -13.74
N LEU A 213 12.79 3.89 -12.55
CA LEU A 213 13.20 4.50 -11.31
C LEU A 213 14.71 4.38 -11.14
N ARG A 214 15.25 3.17 -11.31
CA ARG A 214 16.69 2.93 -11.20
C ARG A 214 17.48 3.71 -12.25
N SER A 215 16.98 3.77 -13.48
CA SER A 215 17.61 4.56 -14.54
C SER A 215 17.68 6.05 -14.15
N LYS A 216 16.56 6.64 -13.71
CA LYS A 216 16.51 8.06 -13.29
C LYS A 216 17.35 8.35 -12.05
N LEU A 217 17.38 7.42 -11.07
CA LEU A 217 18.23 7.57 -9.89
C LEU A 217 19.71 7.45 -10.23
N ALA A 218 20.09 6.56 -11.14
CA ALA A 218 21.47 6.46 -11.63
C ALA A 218 21.90 7.76 -12.33
N ASP A 219 21.06 8.31 -13.22
CA ASP A 219 21.32 9.58 -13.90
C ASP A 219 21.46 10.74 -12.91
N LEU A 220 20.54 10.85 -11.96
CA LEU A 220 20.58 11.86 -10.90
C LEU A 220 21.84 11.73 -10.06
N THR A 221 22.18 10.51 -9.64
CA THR A 221 23.36 10.23 -8.81
C THR A 221 24.63 10.57 -9.56
N ALA A 222 24.76 10.20 -10.84
CA ALA A 222 25.92 10.52 -11.66
C ALA A 222 26.09 12.04 -11.87
N GLN A 223 24.99 12.74 -12.16
CA GLN A 223 25.00 14.20 -12.33
C GLN A 223 25.44 14.91 -11.05
N VAL A 224 24.89 14.50 -9.90
CA VAL A 224 25.24 15.11 -8.61
C VAL A 224 26.66 14.72 -8.20
N GLN A 225 27.10 13.49 -8.44
CA GLN A 225 28.46 13.03 -8.13
C GLN A 225 29.49 13.91 -8.84
N LYS A 226 29.30 14.15 -10.14
CA LYS A 226 30.15 15.05 -10.92
C LYS A 226 30.16 16.47 -10.35
N ALA A 227 29.00 16.99 -9.94
CA ALA A 227 28.91 18.32 -9.32
C ALA A 227 29.60 18.37 -7.95
N MET A 228 29.53 17.31 -7.15
CA MET A 228 30.19 17.22 -5.84
C MET A 228 31.70 17.12 -5.99
N GLU A 229 32.21 16.31 -6.92
CA GLU A 229 33.65 16.15 -7.17
C GLU A 229 34.33 17.45 -7.62
N LEU A 230 33.67 18.22 -8.51
CA LEU A 230 34.13 19.56 -8.90
C LEU A 230 34.24 20.53 -7.72
N ASN A 231 33.55 20.22 -6.62
CA ASN A 231 33.49 21.02 -5.41
C ASN A 231 34.11 20.30 -4.20
N GLU A 232 34.99 19.32 -4.43
CA GLU A 232 35.67 18.55 -3.36
C GLU A 232 34.71 18.00 -2.29
N GLY A 233 33.46 17.76 -2.67
CA GLY A 233 32.40 17.26 -1.80
C GLY A 233 32.11 15.78 -2.04
N THR A 234 31.21 15.24 -1.24
CA THR A 234 30.78 13.83 -1.33
C THR A 234 29.27 13.74 -1.25
N GLN A 235 28.73 12.62 -1.74
CA GLN A 235 27.33 12.28 -1.54
C GLN A 235 27.16 10.79 -1.25
N GLN A 236 26.09 10.44 -0.55
CA GLN A 236 25.72 9.06 -0.28
C GLN A 236 24.20 8.93 -0.20
N GLN A 237 23.67 7.86 -0.80
CA GLN A 237 22.28 7.47 -0.65
C GLN A 237 22.16 6.12 0.06
N THR A 238 21.18 6.01 0.96
CA THR A 238 20.79 4.76 1.61
C THR A 238 19.33 4.47 1.33
N PHE A 239 18.98 3.19 1.27
CA PHE A 239 17.61 2.72 1.01
C PHE A 239 17.26 1.64 2.01
N GLU A 240 16.18 1.83 2.76
CA GLU A 240 15.75 0.93 3.83
C GLU A 240 14.26 0.61 3.71
N PRO A 241 13.89 -0.66 3.48
CA PRO A 241 12.50 -1.11 3.55
C PRO A 241 11.88 -0.86 4.91
N VAL A 242 10.66 -0.33 4.95
CA VAL A 242 9.94 -0.13 6.21
C VAL A 242 9.22 -1.43 6.59
N ASN A 243 9.59 -2.01 7.73
CA ASN A 243 8.99 -3.27 8.19
C ASN A 243 7.47 -3.14 8.39
N GLY A 244 6.71 -4.10 7.87
CA GLY A 244 5.24 -4.10 7.93
C GLY A 244 4.53 -3.13 6.98
N ALA A 245 5.26 -2.27 6.27
CA ALA A 245 4.70 -1.33 5.29
C ALA A 245 4.68 -1.95 3.89
N ILE A 246 3.93 -3.05 3.76
CA ILE A 246 3.81 -3.85 2.53
C ILE A 246 2.36 -4.29 2.35
N SER A 247 1.85 -4.21 1.12
CA SER A 247 0.55 -4.72 0.70
C SER A 247 0.72 -5.56 -0.55
N VAL A 248 0.12 -6.76 -0.56
CA VAL A 248 0.34 -7.75 -1.63
C VAL A 248 -1.00 -8.21 -2.18
N MET A 249 -1.15 -8.22 -3.50
CA MET A 249 -2.32 -8.75 -4.20
C MET A 249 -1.88 -9.85 -5.18
N ARG A 250 -2.48 -11.03 -5.08
CA ARG A 250 -2.19 -12.17 -5.96
C ARG A 250 -2.74 -11.88 -7.37
N SER A 251 -1.92 -12.09 -8.40
CA SER A 251 -2.35 -12.02 -9.80
C SER A 251 -2.91 -13.37 -10.28
N ALA A 252 -3.68 -13.33 -11.37
CA ALA A 252 -4.34 -14.50 -11.96
C ALA A 252 -3.34 -15.54 -12.52
N ASP A 253 -2.13 -15.10 -12.88
CA ASP A 253 -1.04 -15.98 -13.31
C ASP A 253 -0.24 -16.62 -12.15
N GLY A 254 -0.68 -16.38 -10.90
CA GLY A 254 -0.09 -16.96 -9.70
C GLY A 254 1.10 -16.17 -9.12
N GLY A 255 1.50 -15.06 -9.74
CA GLY A 255 2.47 -14.11 -9.20
C GLY A 255 1.87 -13.12 -8.20
N ASP A 256 2.68 -12.24 -7.63
CA ASP A 256 2.23 -11.23 -6.67
C ASP A 256 2.55 -9.81 -7.14
N LEU A 257 1.57 -8.91 -7.06
CA LEU A 257 1.82 -7.47 -7.10
C LEU A 257 2.02 -6.96 -5.67
N VAL A 258 3.23 -6.50 -5.41
CA VAL A 258 3.74 -6.08 -4.11
C VAL A 258 3.90 -4.57 -4.12
N VAL A 259 3.21 -3.85 -3.23
CA VAL A 259 3.41 -2.42 -3.01
C VAL A 259 4.01 -2.23 -1.63
N ALA A 260 5.17 -1.58 -1.55
CA ALA A 260 5.89 -1.41 -0.29
C ALA A 260 6.51 -0.02 -0.15
N GLN A 261 6.67 0.40 1.10
CA GLN A 261 7.42 1.60 1.45
C GLN A 261 8.91 1.28 1.61
N ILE A 262 9.75 2.08 0.97
CA ILE A 262 11.21 2.12 1.19
C ILE A 262 11.55 3.57 1.54
N ASN A 263 12.16 3.80 2.70
CA ASN A 263 12.70 5.12 3.02
C ASN A 263 14.09 5.25 2.39
N SER A 264 14.45 6.46 2.00
CA SER A 264 15.83 6.73 1.55
C SER A 264 16.35 8.02 2.12
N GLU A 265 17.61 8.03 2.55
CA GLU A 265 18.31 9.24 2.97
C GLU A 265 19.37 9.59 1.94
N TRP A 266 19.45 10.87 1.60
CA TRP A 266 20.49 11.41 0.73
C TRP A 266 21.31 12.44 1.48
N THR A 267 22.55 12.09 1.79
CA THR A 267 23.50 12.96 2.47
C THR A 267 24.45 13.56 1.45
N ARG A 268 24.63 14.89 1.49
CA ARG A 268 25.52 15.66 0.62
C ARG A 268 26.41 16.56 1.48
N SER A 269 27.71 16.37 1.38
CA SER A 269 28.72 17.14 2.12
C SER A 269 29.53 18.01 1.17
N ALA A 270 29.52 19.31 1.39
CA ALA A 270 30.29 20.28 0.62
C ALA A 270 31.76 20.27 1.03
N GLY A 271 32.67 20.41 0.05
CA GLY A 271 34.10 20.52 0.29
C GLY A 271 34.56 21.93 0.65
N ALA A 272 35.80 22.03 1.14
CA ALA A 272 36.53 23.29 1.35
C ALA A 272 35.81 24.33 2.23
N GLY A 273 35.17 23.90 3.32
CA GLY A 273 34.54 24.80 4.30
C GLY A 273 33.27 25.50 3.82
N ARG A 274 32.71 25.06 2.69
CA ARG A 274 31.46 25.59 2.13
C ARG A 274 30.24 25.00 2.82
N GLU A 275 29.12 25.69 2.65
CA GLU A 275 27.81 25.21 3.07
C GLU A 275 27.17 24.35 1.96
N SER A 276 26.51 23.27 2.38
CA SER A 276 25.64 22.45 1.54
C SER A 276 24.25 23.06 1.51
N GLN A 277 23.72 23.32 0.33
CA GLN A 277 22.44 23.99 0.14
C GLN A 277 21.38 23.02 -0.42
N PRO A 278 20.08 23.28 -0.21
CA PRO A 278 19.01 22.47 -0.78
C PRO A 278 19.09 22.40 -2.31
N ALA A 279 18.91 21.22 -2.90
CA ALA A 279 19.09 20.97 -4.35
C ALA A 279 17.82 21.21 -5.18
N SER A 280 16.67 21.45 -4.54
CA SER A 280 15.39 21.69 -5.23
C SER A 280 14.50 22.64 -4.44
N ASP A 281 13.49 23.21 -5.09
CA ASP A 281 12.54 24.10 -4.40
C ASP A 281 11.72 23.35 -3.34
N ALA A 282 11.47 22.06 -3.53
CA ALA A 282 10.87 21.21 -2.51
C ALA A 282 11.78 21.06 -1.29
N GLU A 283 13.08 20.85 -1.51
CA GLU A 283 14.02 20.78 -0.39
C GLU A 283 14.19 22.13 0.31
N LYS A 284 14.24 23.25 -0.45
CA LYS A 284 14.26 24.60 0.14
C LYS A 284 13.04 24.84 1.02
N ALA A 285 11.86 24.49 0.52
CA ALA A 285 10.62 24.61 1.26
C ALA A 285 10.61 23.78 2.56
N LEU A 286 11.14 22.55 2.51
CA LEU A 286 11.21 21.66 3.68
C LEU A 286 12.32 22.06 4.66
N PHE A 287 13.40 22.66 4.17
CA PHE A 287 14.48 23.20 5.01
C PHE A 287 14.05 24.47 5.75
N GLY A 288 13.18 25.27 5.11
CA GLY A 288 12.63 26.49 5.69
C GLY A 288 13.73 27.49 6.08
N ASN A 289 13.69 27.95 7.33
CA ASN A 289 14.67 28.89 7.88
C ASN A 289 15.87 28.18 8.54
N GLY A 290 16.14 26.92 8.18
CA GLY A 290 17.29 26.19 8.68
C GLY A 290 18.61 26.92 8.36
N LYS A 291 19.59 26.78 9.24
CA LYS A 291 20.95 27.27 9.00
C LYS A 291 21.75 26.18 8.31
N ALA A 292 22.25 26.45 7.11
CA ALA A 292 23.07 25.49 6.38
C ALA A 292 24.40 25.23 7.12
N THR A 293 24.87 23.99 7.05
CA THR A 293 26.19 23.55 7.50
C THR A 293 26.92 22.96 6.30
N SER A 294 28.10 22.37 6.49
CA SER A 294 28.80 21.68 5.42
C SER A 294 28.09 20.41 4.95
N THR A 295 27.15 19.85 5.72
CA THR A 295 26.46 18.60 5.39
C THR A 295 24.96 18.76 5.44
N MET A 296 24.28 18.27 4.40
CA MET A 296 22.83 18.28 4.32
C MET A 296 22.31 16.86 4.13
N LYS A 297 21.26 16.52 4.84
CA LYS A 297 20.54 15.27 4.70
C LYS A 297 19.10 15.52 4.27
N THR A 298 18.68 14.83 3.23
CA THR A 298 17.28 14.82 2.77
C THR A 298 16.71 13.42 2.96
N SER A 299 15.64 13.30 3.73
CA SER A 299 14.90 12.05 3.91
C SER A 299 13.74 11.99 2.93
N TYR A 300 13.55 10.85 2.28
CA TYR A 300 12.47 10.60 1.33
C TYR A 300 11.65 9.39 1.78
N VAL A 301 10.35 9.46 1.52
CA VAL A 301 9.47 8.30 1.49
C VAL A 301 9.31 7.87 0.04
N ASN A 302 9.58 6.60 -0.24
CA ASN A 302 9.35 5.99 -1.55
C ASN A 302 8.27 4.90 -1.42
N ILE A 303 7.34 4.87 -2.36
CA ILE A 303 6.43 3.73 -2.55
C ILE A 303 6.88 3.03 -3.82
N ILE A 304 7.17 1.73 -3.74
CA ILE A 304 7.56 0.91 -4.89
C ILE A 304 6.49 -0.15 -5.13
N ALA A 305 6.09 -0.32 -6.40
CA ALA A 305 5.26 -1.42 -6.85
C ALA A 305 6.12 -2.42 -7.64
N LEU A 306 6.22 -3.66 -7.17
CA LEU A 306 6.95 -4.76 -7.80
C LEU A 306 5.97 -5.86 -8.20
N TYR A 307 6.15 -6.42 -9.39
CA TYR A 307 5.56 -7.70 -9.75
C TYR A 307 6.58 -8.82 -9.53
N VAL A 308 6.24 -9.77 -8.66
CA VAL A 308 7.04 -10.94 -8.31
C VAL A 308 6.40 -12.17 -8.97
N PRO A 309 6.99 -12.72 -10.04
CA PRO A 309 6.36 -13.81 -10.79
C PRO A 309 6.51 -15.17 -10.08
N PRO A 310 5.73 -16.19 -10.52
CA PRO A 310 5.90 -17.58 -10.07
C PRO A 310 7.34 -18.08 -10.29
N ALA A 311 7.84 -18.91 -9.37
CA ALA A 311 9.23 -19.40 -9.39
C ALA A 311 9.61 -20.09 -10.70
N ASN A 312 8.66 -20.79 -11.32
CA ASN A 312 8.88 -21.59 -12.54
C ASN A 312 8.54 -20.84 -13.84
N SER A 313 8.30 -19.53 -13.77
CA SER A 313 7.94 -18.72 -14.96
C SER A 313 9.13 -18.37 -15.86
N GLY A 314 10.36 -18.48 -15.35
CA GLY A 314 11.56 -17.98 -16.03
C GLY A 314 11.65 -16.45 -16.12
N GLN A 315 10.69 -15.72 -15.54
CA GLN A 315 10.64 -14.26 -15.57
C GLN A 315 11.44 -13.64 -14.44
N LYS A 316 11.92 -12.41 -14.66
CA LYS A 316 12.54 -11.57 -13.63
C LYS A 316 11.48 -10.79 -12.86
N ILE A 317 11.80 -10.38 -11.63
CA ILE A 317 10.98 -9.43 -10.88
C ILE A 317 11.00 -8.08 -11.62
N THR A 318 9.85 -7.43 -11.73
CA THR A 318 9.73 -6.17 -12.48
C THR A 318 9.17 -5.08 -11.57
N ALA A 319 9.86 -3.94 -11.47
CA ALA A 319 9.25 -2.75 -10.88
C ALA A 319 8.27 -2.14 -11.87
N VAL A 320 7.01 -1.98 -11.46
CA VAL A 320 5.92 -1.50 -12.32
C VAL A 320 5.53 -0.06 -12.04
N GLY A 321 5.93 0.48 -10.90
CA GLY A 321 5.70 1.88 -10.60
C GLY A 321 6.41 2.32 -9.33
N SER A 322 6.50 3.63 -9.16
CA SER A 322 7.08 4.22 -7.97
C SER A 322 6.51 5.60 -7.67
N GLU A 323 6.57 5.98 -6.40
CA GLU A 323 6.49 7.36 -5.93
C GLU A 323 7.72 7.68 -5.08
N ARG A 324 8.19 8.92 -5.15
CA ARG A 324 9.33 9.40 -4.35
C ARG A 324 9.11 10.87 -4.00
N GLN A 325 9.10 11.17 -2.71
CA GLN A 325 8.88 12.52 -2.20
C GLN A 325 9.84 12.82 -1.04
N PRO A 326 10.60 13.94 -1.08
CA PRO A 326 11.34 14.38 0.10
C PRO A 326 10.33 14.74 1.19
N VAL A 327 10.53 14.29 2.41
CA VAL A 327 9.64 14.57 3.55
C VAL A 327 10.32 15.40 4.63
N LYS A 328 11.66 15.46 4.62
CA LYS A 328 12.45 16.22 5.58
C LYS A 328 13.78 16.64 4.98
N VAL A 329 14.24 17.84 5.33
CA VAL A 329 15.59 18.32 5.02
C VAL A 329 16.19 18.89 6.30
N GLU A 330 17.42 18.49 6.60
CA GLU A 330 18.15 18.92 7.78
C GLU A 330 19.62 19.17 7.44
N ALA A 331 20.22 20.16 8.08
CA ALA A 331 21.66 20.37 8.09
C ALA A 331 22.25 19.58 9.26
N LEU A 332 23.39 18.94 9.04
CA LEU A 332 24.11 18.11 10.02
C LEU A 332 25.36 18.83 10.54
#